data_AF-A0A2G4U6M9-F1
#
_entry.id   AF-A0A2G4U6M9-F1
#
_cell.length_a   1.000
_cell.length_b   1.000
_cell.length_c   1.000
_cell.angle_alpha   90.00
_cell.angle_beta   90.00
_cell.angle_gamma   90.00
#
_symmetry.space_group_name_H-M   'P 1'
#
loop_
_entity.id
_entity.type
_entity.pdbx_description
1 polymer ?
#
loop_
_entity_poly.entity_id
_entity_poly.type
_entity_poly.pdbx_seq_one_letter_code
_entity_poly.pdbx_strand_id
1 'polypeptide(L)'
;MKMENLRSILLKLEDSLEELEAILIEEANQLKRPQINPVSLQIVSDSKSQLLSTISHYDELRKQQEITLQHTAPYPKNARFSSYWKNITQKVKAADELNKKVYVLLDIHMQKANNLKNIVNKASTGSSLYGSEGHSNQPSSGKVYNISV
;
A
#
# COMPACT_ATOMS: atom_id res chain seq x y z
N MET A 1 39.62 10.19 4.37
CA MET A 1 38.44 10.23 5.25
C MET A 1 37.12 10.59 4.56
N LYS A 2 37.03 11.58 3.65
CA LYS A 2 35.74 11.95 3.00
C LYS A 2 35.13 10.85 2.08
N MET A 3 35.96 10.11 1.34
CA MET A 3 35.47 9.02 0.47
C MET A 3 34.96 7.78 1.23
N GLU A 4 35.44 7.54 2.45
CA GLU A 4 34.92 6.45 3.29
C GLU A 4 33.53 6.80 3.83
N ASN A 5 33.25 8.08 4.05
CA ASN A 5 31.93 8.55 4.47
C ASN A 5 30.89 8.32 3.36
N LEU A 6 31.23 8.63 2.11
CA LEU A 6 30.36 8.36 0.96
C LEU A 6 30.11 6.86 0.78
N ARG A 7 31.14 6.02 0.96
CA ARG A 7 30.99 4.56 0.90
C ARG A 7 30.04 4.06 1.98
N SER A 8 30.19 4.54 3.22
CA SER A 8 29.32 4.15 4.33
C SER A 8 27.87 4.59 4.11
N ILE A 9 27.64 5.77 3.52
CA ILE A 9 26.29 6.23 3.17
C ILE A 9 25.68 5.35 2.08
N LEU A 10 26.44 5.02 1.03
CA LEU A 10 25.96 4.15 -0.04
C LEU A 10 25.62 2.74 0.47
N LEU A 11 26.44 2.17 1.36
CA LEU A 11 26.14 0.87 1.99
C LEU A 11 24.88 0.94 2.85
N LYS A 12 24.75 1.97 3.70
CA LYS A 12 23.55 2.14 4.53
C LYS A 12 22.28 2.34 3.69
N LEU A 13 22.39 3.02 2.55
CA LEU A 13 21.29 3.21 1.62
C LEU A 13 20.94 1.88 0.93
N GLU A 14 21.92 1.08 0.54
CA GLU A 14 21.72 -0.26 -0.03
C GLU A 14 21.06 -1.23 0.96
N ASP A 15 21.47 -1.21 2.23
CA ASP A 15 20.87 -2.01 3.31
C ASP A 15 19.42 -1.56 3.58
N SER A 16 19.19 -0.25 3.67
CA SER A 16 17.84 0.31 3.89
C SER A 16 16.88 -0.01 2.74
N LEU A 17 17.38 -0.08 1.50
CA LEU A 17 16.60 -0.49 0.34
C LEU A 17 16.28 -1.99 0.36
N GLU A 18 17.17 -2.83 0.88
CA GLU A 18 16.93 -4.26 1.03
C GLU A 18 15.85 -4.54 2.08
N GLU A 19 15.91 -3.82 3.21
CA GLU A 19 14.84 -3.85 4.22
C GLU A 19 13.51 -3.37 3.63
N LEU A 20 13.52 -2.31 2.81
CA LEU A 20 12.31 -1.80 2.15
C LEU A 20 11.71 -2.84 1.20
N GLU A 21 12.53 -3.55 0.42
CA GLU A 21 12.08 -4.61 -0.47
C GLU A 21 11.41 -5.76 0.30
N ALA A 22 11.99 -6.19 1.43
CA ALA A 22 11.39 -7.20 2.29
C ALA A 22 10.02 -6.75 2.84
N ILE A 23 9.90 -5.50 3.28
CA ILE A 23 8.64 -4.93 3.77
C ILE A 23 7.60 -4.84 2.65
N LEU A 24 7.97 -4.45 1.43
CA LEU A 24 7.07 -4.42 0.28
C LEU A 24 6.56 -5.81 -0.12
N ILE A 25 7.40 -6.83 -0.02
CA ILE A 25 6.99 -8.23 -0.25
C ILE A 25 5.98 -8.66 0.82
N GLU A 26 6.24 -8.33 2.08
CA GLU A 26 5.31 -8.62 3.17
C GLU A 26 3.97 -7.89 2.99
N GLU A 27 4.00 -6.60 2.62
CA GLU A 27 2.80 -5.81 2.29
C GLU A 27 1.98 -6.48 1.18
N ALA A 28 2.64 -6.88 0.09
CA ALA A 28 1.99 -7.58 -1.02
C ALA A 28 1.41 -8.94 -0.59
N ASN A 29 2.09 -9.67 0.29
CA ASN A 29 1.61 -10.95 0.82
C ASN A 29 0.38 -10.77 1.73
N GLN A 30 0.37 -9.73 2.58
CA GLN A 30 -0.79 -9.39 3.41
C GLN A 30 -2.01 -9.03 2.55
N LEU A 31 -1.81 -8.28 1.45
CA LEU A 31 -2.87 -7.94 0.51
C LEU A 31 -3.33 -9.13 -0.35
N LYS A 32 -2.51 -10.16 -0.56
CA LYS A 32 -2.93 -11.38 -1.26
C LYS A 32 -3.83 -12.28 -0.42
N ARG A 33 -3.87 -12.10 0.91
CA ARG A 33 -4.70 -12.91 1.80
C ARG A 33 -6.19 -12.67 1.50
N PRO A 34 -7.04 -13.71 1.67
CA PRO A 34 -8.48 -13.58 1.45
C PRO A 34 -9.16 -12.61 2.44
N GLN A 35 -8.55 -12.38 3.60
CA GLN A 35 -8.98 -11.39 4.59
C GLN A 35 -7.78 -10.49 4.95
N ILE A 36 -7.92 -9.19 4.76
CA ILE A 36 -6.90 -8.21 5.12
C ILE A 36 -6.94 -8.01 6.64
N ASN A 37 -5.78 -8.12 7.29
CA ASN A 37 -5.61 -7.67 8.67
C ASN A 37 -5.22 -6.18 8.66
N PRO A 38 -6.13 -5.26 9.01
CA PRO A 38 -5.87 -3.83 8.93
C PRO A 38 -4.75 -3.38 9.88
N VAL A 39 -4.58 -4.05 11.03
CA VAL A 39 -3.53 -3.73 12.00
C VAL A 39 -2.16 -4.13 11.46
N SER A 40 -2.04 -5.34 10.91
CA SER A 40 -0.78 -5.79 10.30
C SER A 40 -0.40 -4.93 9.09
N LEU A 41 -1.37 -4.55 8.26
CA LEU A 41 -1.12 -3.68 7.11
C LEU A 41 -0.67 -2.27 7.55
N GLN A 42 -1.26 -1.74 8.62
CA GLN A 42 -0.86 -0.44 9.17
C GLN A 42 0.59 -0.47 9.68
N ILE A 43 0.98 -1.49 10.45
CA ILE A 43 2.35 -1.62 10.98
C ILE A 43 3.37 -1.68 9.84
N VAL A 44 3.07 -2.44 8.78
CA VAL A 44 3.91 -2.56 7.58
C VAL A 44 4.01 -1.22 6.85
N SER A 45 2.89 -0.49 6.72
CA SER A 45 2.85 0.85 6.11
C SER A 45 3.63 1.89 6.91
N ASP A 46 3.56 1.86 8.24
CA ASP A 46 4.29 2.76 9.13
C ASP A 46 5.80 2.50 9.02
N SER A 47 6.21 1.22 9.03
CA SER A 47 7.60 0.80 8.89
C SER A 47 8.18 1.22 7.53
N LYS A 48 7.40 1.06 6.45
CA LYS A 48 7.73 1.57 5.11
C LYS A 48 7.94 3.08 5.10
N SER A 49 7.06 3.84 5.76
CA SER A 49 7.16 5.30 5.83
C SER A 49 8.42 5.76 6.58
N GLN A 50 8.79 5.05 7.65
CA GLN A 50 10.03 5.29 8.39
C GLN A 50 11.28 4.98 7.55
N LEU A 51 11.28 3.86 6.82
CA LEU A 51 12.40 3.50 5.94
C LEU A 51 12.53 4.47 4.77
N LEU A 52 11.43 4.90 4.15
CA LEU A 52 11.45 5.90 3.08
C LEU A 52 12.04 7.23 3.56
N SER A 53 11.68 7.67 4.77
CA SER A 53 12.25 8.87 5.39
C SER A 53 13.76 8.71 5.61
N THR A 54 14.19 7.52 6.04
CA THR A 54 15.61 7.17 6.24
C THR A 54 16.39 7.17 4.92
N ILE A 55 15.82 6.56 3.88
CA ILE A 55 16.40 6.54 2.52
C ILE A 55 16.52 7.97 1.97
N SER A 56 15.49 8.80 2.15
CA SER A 56 15.51 10.21 1.73
C SER A 56 16.63 10.98 2.44
N HIS A 57 16.80 10.77 3.75
CA HIS A 57 17.88 11.39 4.51
C HIS A 57 19.26 10.98 3.99
N TYR A 58 19.48 9.69 3.70
CA TYR A 58 20.76 9.23 3.13
C TYR A 58 20.99 9.73 1.69
N ASP A 59 19.95 9.89 0.87
CA ASP A 59 20.09 10.49 -0.46
C ASP A 59 20.46 11.98 -0.38
N GLU A 60 19.90 12.73 0.57
CA GLU A 60 20.29 14.11 0.84
C GLU A 60 21.75 14.21 1.31
N LEU A 61 22.15 13.37 2.27
CA LEU A 61 23.54 13.29 2.72
C LEU A 61 24.49 12.94 1.57
N ARG A 62 24.09 12.02 0.69
CA ARG A 62 24.84 11.68 -0.53
C ARG A 62 25.00 12.92 -1.41
N LYS A 63 23.92 13.63 -1.73
CA LYS A 63 23.96 14.86 -2.56
C LYS A 63 24.86 15.93 -1.95
N GLN A 64 24.80 16.15 -0.64
CA GLN A 64 25.68 17.11 0.05
C GLN A 64 27.16 16.72 -0.06
N GLN A 65 27.47 15.43 0.05
CA GLN A 65 28.83 14.92 -0.13
C GLN A 65 29.29 14.98 -1.58
N GLU A 66 28.42 14.73 -2.55
CA GLU A 66 28.70 14.87 -3.98
C GLU A 66 29.08 16.31 -4.34
N ILE A 67 28.34 17.29 -3.81
CA ILE A 67 28.64 18.72 -3.98
C ILE A 67 30.01 19.04 -3.37
N THR A 68 30.27 18.55 -2.15
CA THR A 68 31.53 18.79 -1.44
C THR A 68 32.73 18.15 -2.14
N LEU A 69 32.53 17.02 -2.81
CA LEU A 69 33.57 16.26 -3.51
C LEU A 69 33.66 16.59 -5.00
N GLN A 70 32.77 17.43 -5.54
CA GLN A 70 32.61 17.70 -6.98
C GLN A 70 32.54 16.41 -7.82
N HIS A 71 31.86 15.40 -7.27
CA HIS A 71 31.69 14.10 -7.90
C HIS A 71 30.21 13.79 -7.98
N THR A 72 29.72 13.64 -9.21
CA THR A 72 28.32 13.31 -9.49
C THR A 72 28.19 11.84 -9.88
N ALA A 73 27.17 11.16 -9.34
CA ALA A 73 26.69 9.90 -9.87
C ALA A 73 26.42 10.04 -11.39
N PRO A 74 26.84 9.08 -12.25
CA PRO A 74 27.15 7.67 -11.97
C PRO A 74 28.62 7.36 -11.62
N TYR A 75 29.38 8.34 -11.11
CA TYR A 75 30.78 8.20 -10.67
C TYR A 75 31.70 7.54 -11.72
N PRO A 76 31.79 8.08 -12.95
CA PRO A 76 32.56 7.46 -14.03
C PRO A 76 34.04 7.28 -13.73
N LYS A 77 34.58 8.06 -12.78
CA LYS A 77 35.98 8.01 -12.34
C LYS A 77 36.28 6.88 -11.35
N ASN A 78 35.26 6.19 -10.82
CA ASN A 78 35.46 5.14 -9.83
C ASN A 78 34.49 3.96 -10.07
N ALA A 79 35.04 2.88 -10.63
CA ALA A 79 34.27 1.67 -10.98
C ALA A 79 33.56 1.02 -9.80
N ARG A 80 34.11 1.12 -8.57
CA ARG A 80 33.46 0.58 -7.36
C ARG A 80 32.20 1.38 -7.02
N PHE A 81 32.30 2.71 -6.96
CA PHE A 81 31.13 3.56 -6.68
C PHE A 81 30.07 3.48 -7.78
N SER A 82 30.48 3.36 -9.05
CA SER A 82 29.57 3.14 -10.15
C SER A 82 28.79 1.82 -10.02
N SER A 83 29.44 0.76 -9.53
CA SER A 83 28.80 -0.54 -9.28
C SER A 83 27.77 -0.46 -8.14
N TYR A 84 28.12 0.18 -7.01
CA TYR A 84 27.16 0.41 -5.91
C TYR A 84 25.96 1.25 -6.38
N TRP A 85 26.20 2.31 -7.15
CA TRP A 85 25.12 3.14 -7.68
C TRP A 85 24.18 2.37 -8.62
N LYS A 86 24.74 1.48 -9.45
CA LYS A 86 23.94 0.61 -10.32
C LYS A 86 23.06 -0.33 -9.50
N ASN A 87 23.59 -0.98 -8.46
CA ASN A 87 22.82 -1.85 -7.57
C ASN A 87 21.70 -1.09 -6.87
N ILE A 88 22.01 0.07 -6.28
CA ILE A 88 21.02 0.96 -5.65
C ILE A 88 19.91 1.31 -6.62
N THR A 89 20.26 1.74 -7.84
CA THR A 89 19.27 2.13 -8.86
C THR A 89 18.41 0.93 -9.29
N GLN A 90 18.97 -0.27 -9.35
CA GLN A 90 18.22 -1.49 -9.64
C GLN A 90 17.24 -1.83 -8.50
N LYS A 91 17.68 -1.79 -7.24
CA LYS A 91 16.81 -2.02 -6.07
C LYS A 91 15.67 -1.00 -6.00
N VAL A 92 15.95 0.29 -6.24
CA VAL A 92 14.91 1.34 -6.30
C VAL A 92 13.87 1.04 -7.38
N LYS A 93 14.29 0.60 -8.58
CA LYS A 93 13.35 0.23 -9.64
C LYS A 93 12.50 -0.98 -9.26
N ALA A 94 13.09 -2.00 -8.66
CA ALA A 94 12.36 -3.18 -8.19
C ALA A 94 11.33 -2.81 -7.11
N ALA A 95 11.72 -1.96 -6.16
CA ALA A 95 10.83 -1.44 -5.12
C ALA A 95 9.67 -0.61 -5.71
N ASP A 96 9.91 0.24 -6.72
CA ASP A 96 8.85 0.99 -7.41
C ASP A 96 7.86 0.07 -8.14
N GLU A 97 8.35 -0.98 -8.81
CA GLU A 97 7.50 -1.98 -9.45
C GLU A 97 6.64 -2.76 -8.44
N LEU A 98 7.22 -3.15 -7.30
CA LEU A 98 6.48 -3.80 -6.21
C LEU A 98 5.43 -2.86 -5.61
N ASN A 99 5.78 -1.60 -5.39
CA ASN A 99 4.87 -0.59 -4.86
C ASN A 99 3.66 -0.36 -5.80
N LYS A 100 3.88 -0.32 -7.13
CA LYS A 100 2.80 -0.26 -8.12
C LYS A 100 1.87 -1.48 -8.04
N LYS A 101 2.41 -2.68 -7.85
CA LYS A 101 1.60 -3.91 -7.69
C LYS A 101 0.77 -3.88 -6.41
N VAL A 102 1.36 -3.43 -5.30
CA VAL A 102 0.66 -3.23 -4.01
C VAL A 102 -0.51 -2.27 -4.18
N TYR A 103 -0.31 -1.14 -4.86
CA TYR A 103 -1.37 -0.16 -5.12
C TYR A 103 -2.55 -0.76 -5.91
N VAL A 104 -2.27 -1.51 -6.98
CA VAL A 104 -3.31 -2.18 -7.79
C VAL A 104 -4.11 -3.19 -6.95
N LEU A 105 -3.45 -3.98 -6.09
CA LEU A 105 -4.13 -4.93 -5.21
C LEU A 105 -5.04 -4.22 -4.21
N LEU A 106 -4.58 -3.11 -3.63
CA LEU A 106 -5.34 -2.31 -2.69
C LEU A 106 -6.59 -1.71 -3.33
N ASP A 107 -6.48 -1.18 -4.55
CA ASP A 107 -7.62 -0.66 -5.31
C ASP A 107 -8.67 -1.75 -5.57
N ILE A 108 -8.26 -2.95 -6.02
CA ILE A 108 -9.16 -4.09 -6.21
C ILE A 108 -9.91 -4.44 -4.91
N HIS A 109 -9.22 -4.42 -3.77
CA HIS A 109 -9.85 -4.69 -2.47
C HIS A 109 -10.83 -3.59 -2.06
N MET A 110 -10.49 -2.31 -2.26
CA MET A 110 -11.40 -1.19 -2.02
C MET A 110 -12.66 -1.28 -2.88
N GLN A 111 -12.53 -1.61 -4.16
CA GLN A 111 -13.66 -1.80 -5.07
C GLN A 111 -14.56 -2.97 -4.61
N LYS A 112 -13.97 -4.11 -4.24
CA LYS A 112 -14.73 -5.26 -3.70
C LYS A 112 -15.45 -4.90 -2.40
N ALA A 113 -14.79 -4.22 -1.47
CA ALA A 113 -15.38 -3.80 -0.20
C ALA A 113 -16.55 -2.82 -0.42
N ASN A 114 -16.39 -1.85 -1.33
CA ASN A 114 -17.45 -0.91 -1.71
C ASN A 114 -18.64 -1.63 -2.37
N ASN A 115 -18.38 -2.58 -3.28
CA ASN A 115 -19.43 -3.36 -3.91
C ASN A 115 -20.19 -4.22 -2.89
N LEU A 116 -19.50 -4.87 -1.95
CA LEU A 116 -20.12 -5.60 -0.86
C LEU A 116 -20.96 -4.68 0.03
N LYS A 117 -20.46 -3.51 0.39
CA LYS A 117 -21.21 -2.50 1.16
C LYS A 117 -22.47 -2.06 0.41
N ASN A 118 -22.39 -1.85 -0.90
CA ASN A 118 -23.55 -1.49 -1.73
C ASN A 118 -24.58 -2.62 -1.80
N ILE A 119 -24.14 -3.87 -1.93
CA ILE A 119 -25.04 -5.04 -1.93
C ILE A 119 -25.70 -5.21 -0.56
N VAL A 120 -24.94 -5.12 0.53
CA VAL A 120 -25.47 -5.19 1.91
C VAL A 120 -26.46 -4.05 2.17
N ASN A 121 -26.14 -2.82 1.76
CA ASN A 121 -27.05 -1.68 1.89
C ASN A 121 -28.33 -1.87 1.07
N LYS A 122 -28.24 -2.43 -0.14
CA LYS A 122 -29.40 -2.73 -1.00
C LYS A 122 -30.23 -3.89 -0.45
N ALA A 123 -29.59 -4.89 0.15
CA ALA A 123 -30.25 -6.00 0.82
C ALA A 123 -30.95 -5.56 2.12
N SER A 124 -30.34 -4.67 2.91
CA SER A 124 -30.93 -4.12 4.13
C SER A 124 -32.09 -3.16 3.86
N THR A 125 -32.09 -2.45 2.72
CA THR A 125 -33.27 -1.69 2.25
C THR A 125 -34.37 -2.59 1.67
N GLY A 126 -34.04 -3.77 1.16
CA GLY A 126 -35.00 -4.75 0.64
C GLY A 126 -35.55 -5.75 1.68
N SER A 127 -34.89 -5.90 2.83
CA SER A 127 -35.26 -6.86 3.88
C SER A 127 -36.14 -6.27 4.99
N SER A 128 -36.78 -5.12 4.76
CA SER A 128 -37.88 -4.64 5.59
C SER A 128 -39.20 -5.30 5.16
N LEU A 129 -39.24 -6.63 5.10
CA LEU A 129 -40.48 -7.40 4.92
C LEU A 129 -41.11 -7.85 6.24
N TYR A 130 -40.47 -7.57 7.37
CA TYR A 130 -41.06 -7.66 8.70
C TYR A 130 -40.50 -6.55 9.57
N GLY A 131 -41.31 -5.53 9.85
CA GLY A 131 -40.98 -4.53 10.87
C GLY A 131 -40.98 -5.19 12.25
N SER A 132 -40.11 -4.70 13.14
CA SER A 132 -40.00 -5.12 14.55
C SER A 132 -41.27 -4.89 15.39
N GLU A 133 -42.32 -4.32 14.80
CA GLU A 133 -43.63 -4.06 15.42
C GLU A 133 -44.72 -5.05 14.98
N GLY A 134 -44.43 -6.05 14.12
CA GLY A 134 -45.39 -7.13 13.83
C GLY A 134 -46.71 -6.73 13.16
N HIS A 135 -46.80 -5.58 12.48
CA HIS A 135 -48.00 -5.19 11.75
C HIS A 135 -47.77 -5.28 10.23
N SER A 136 -48.44 -6.24 9.59
CA SER A 136 -48.54 -6.31 8.13
C SER A 136 -49.39 -5.14 7.65
N ASN A 137 -48.76 -4.17 6.97
CA ASN A 137 -49.50 -3.10 6.32
C ASN A 137 -50.11 -3.67 5.03
N GLN A 138 -51.32 -4.19 5.16
CA GLN A 138 -52.12 -4.67 4.05
C GLN A 138 -52.68 -3.45 3.33
N PRO A 139 -52.35 -3.19 2.05
CA PRO A 139 -53.07 -2.18 1.30
C PRO A 139 -54.44 -2.77 0.97
N SER A 140 -55.43 -2.49 1.82
CA SER A 140 -56.84 -2.74 1.55
C SER A 140 -57.33 -1.81 0.44
N SER A 141 -57.06 -2.21 -0.81
CA SER A 141 -57.74 -1.69 -1.98
C SER A 141 -58.17 -2.86 -2.86
N GLY A 142 -59.37 -3.37 -2.58
CA GLY A 142 -59.95 -4.51 -3.29
C GLY A 142 -61.35 -4.78 -2.75
N LYS A 143 -62.35 -4.59 -3.61
CA LYS A 143 -63.79 -4.58 -3.34
C LYS A 143 -64.27 -5.70 -2.41
N VAL A 144 -65.08 -5.30 -1.43
CA VAL A 144 -65.89 -6.18 -0.59
C VAL A 144 -66.83 -6.99 -1.48
N TYR A 145 -66.63 -8.30 -1.59
CA TYR A 145 -67.66 -9.22 -2.06
C TYR A 145 -68.23 -9.91 -0.82
N ASN A 146 -69.43 -9.48 -0.41
CA ASN A 146 -70.23 -10.19 0.58
C ASN A 146 -70.73 -11.50 -0.05
N ILE A 147 -70.32 -12.62 0.50
CA ILE A 147 -70.98 -13.92 0.32
C ILE A 147 -71.54 -14.34 1.68
N SER A 148 -72.86 -14.28 1.79
CA SER A 148 -73.63 -14.87 2.88
C SER A 148 -73.73 -16.38 2.68
N VAL A 149 -73.67 -17.14 3.77
CA VAL A 149 -74.09 -18.55 3.85
C VAL A 149 -75.48 -18.60 4.49
#